data_AF-A0A935J6A7-F1
#
_entry.id   AF-A0A935J6A7-F1
#
_cell.length_a   1.000
_cell.length_b   1.000
_cell.length_c   1.000
_cell.angle_alpha   90.00
_cell.angle_beta   90.00
_cell.angle_gamma   90.00
#
_symmetry.space_group_name_H-M   'P 1'
#
loop_
_entity.id
_entity.type
_entity.pdbx_description
1 polymer ?
#
loop_
_entity_poly.entity_id
_entity_poly.type
_entity_poly.pdbx_seq_one_letter_code
_entity_poly.pdbx_strand_id
1 'polypeptide(L)'
;MNLTSKPLAAIILIILLGGISLSTAMGWWQTESTKVAATYTEGEFAGQANPADIRGSYTFGDVEKNFGIPAVVLAQAFNIQTENPATFAAKELETIYAESEFEVGTASVRLFVAFYNGLPIDISTDMYLPQNAADLLKNRNLTAEQSAYLESHTVSNPAAASDSPEVDPAQTAESAPEAEATQGTVTTEASTERLVKGKTSFQEILDWGVSQEVIEQIMGMPMPNPLTKVKDYCAEKGLDFETIKAALQIEVDKAGQ
;
A
#
# COMPACT_ATOMS: atom_id res chain seq x y z
N MET A 1 55.06 6.84 40.36
CA MET A 1 55.36 7.40 39.02
C MET A 1 54.21 8.33 38.69
N ASN A 2 54.42 9.64 38.74
CA ASN A 2 53.34 10.62 38.57
C ASN A 2 53.17 10.89 37.07
N LEU A 3 52.00 10.56 36.50
CA LEU A 3 51.70 10.96 35.12
C LEU A 3 51.50 12.47 35.08
N THR A 4 52.35 13.16 34.33
CA THR A 4 52.16 14.58 34.03
C THR A 4 51.17 14.76 32.87
N SER A 5 50.62 15.95 32.71
CA SER A 5 49.52 16.23 31.78
C SER A 5 49.87 15.98 30.31
N LYS A 6 51.14 16.13 29.91
CA LYS A 6 51.59 15.89 28.53
C LYS A 6 51.59 14.41 28.10
N PRO A 7 52.22 13.47 28.83
CA PRO A 7 52.13 12.04 28.50
C PRO A 7 50.71 11.49 28.69
N LEU A 8 49.95 12.02 29.66
CA LEU A 8 48.54 11.65 29.82
C LEU A 8 47.71 12.01 28.57
N ALA A 9 47.89 13.22 28.01
CA ALA A 9 47.20 13.64 26.79
C ALA A 9 47.56 12.76 25.58
N ALA A 10 48.84 12.39 25.43
CA ALA A 10 49.28 11.50 24.36
C ALA A 10 48.68 10.08 24.48
N ILE A 11 48.63 9.54 25.71
CA ILE A 11 48.03 8.22 25.98
C ILE A 11 46.53 8.23 25.67
N ILE A 12 45.80 9.28 26.06
CA ILE A 12 44.37 9.41 25.78
C ILE A 12 44.12 9.41 24.26
N LEU A 13 44.93 10.14 23.50
CA LEU A 13 44.79 10.21 22.04
C LEU A 13 45.08 8.86 21.36
N ILE A 14 46.08 8.12 21.85
CA ILE A 14 46.40 6.77 21.37
C ILE A 14 45.27 5.78 21.72
N ILE A 15 44.70 5.86 22.92
CA ILE A 15 43.60 4.97 23.34
C ILE A 15 42.33 5.26 22.53
N LEU A 16 42.00 6.53 22.29
CA LEU A 16 40.84 6.91 21.48
C LEU A 16 40.99 6.44 20.02
N LEU A 17 42.07 6.83 19.35
CA LEU A 17 42.27 6.49 17.94
C LEU A 17 42.57 5.00 17.74
N GLY A 18 43.35 4.41 18.63
CA GLY A 18 43.66 2.98 18.63
C GLY A 18 42.42 2.13 18.94
N GLY A 19 41.59 2.56 19.88
CA GLY A 19 40.33 1.89 20.23
C GLY A 19 39.34 1.89 19.06
N ILE A 20 39.16 3.02 18.37
CA ILE A 20 38.30 3.12 17.18
C ILE A 20 38.86 2.26 16.02
N SER A 21 40.18 2.29 15.81
CA SER A 21 40.82 1.48 14.76
C SER A 21 40.70 -0.03 15.03
N LEU A 22 40.79 -0.44 16.30
CA LEU A 22 40.62 -1.82 16.70
C LEU A 22 39.15 -2.28 16.62
N SER A 23 38.20 -1.44 17.04
CA SER A 23 36.77 -1.77 16.99
C SER A 23 36.25 -1.88 15.56
N THR A 24 36.72 -1.00 14.65
CA THR A 24 36.41 -1.08 13.23
C THR A 24 37.02 -2.33 12.59
N ALA A 25 38.29 -2.66 12.89
CA ALA A 25 38.94 -3.87 12.37
C ALA A 25 38.27 -5.18 12.81
N MET A 26 37.70 -5.22 14.02
CA MET A 26 36.96 -6.38 14.53
C MET A 26 35.49 -6.41 14.12
N GLY A 27 35.02 -5.45 13.31
CA GLY A 27 33.62 -5.36 12.89
C GLY A 27 32.64 -5.03 14.03
N TRP A 28 33.14 -4.62 15.19
CA TRP A 28 32.31 -4.19 16.33
C TRP A 28 31.68 -2.81 16.10
N TRP A 29 32.15 -2.09 15.09
CA TRP A 29 31.58 -0.83 14.64
C TRP A 29 30.88 -1.03 13.29
N GLN A 30 29.57 -1.31 13.32
CA GLN A 30 28.75 -1.47 12.11
C GLN A 30 27.87 -0.23 11.92
N THR A 31 28.17 0.57 10.89
CA THR A 31 27.39 1.78 10.55
C THR A 31 26.24 1.50 9.59
N GLU A 32 26.21 0.32 8.99
CA GLU A 32 25.16 -0.10 8.07
C GLU A 32 24.06 -0.84 8.83
N SER A 33 22.87 -0.25 8.85
CA SER A 33 21.69 -0.88 9.41
C SER A 33 21.26 -2.03 8.51
N THR A 34 21.34 -3.26 9.01
CA THR A 34 20.73 -4.41 8.37
C THR A 34 19.23 -4.37 8.61
N LYS A 35 18.45 -4.10 7.58
CA LYS A 35 16.98 -4.09 7.62
C LYS A 35 16.40 -5.51 7.44
N VAL A 36 16.95 -6.42 8.24
CA VAL A 36 16.46 -7.80 8.36
C VAL A 36 15.73 -7.87 9.69
N ALA A 37 14.45 -8.24 9.64
CA ALA A 37 13.61 -8.32 10.82
C ALA A 37 14.05 -9.48 11.71
N ALA A 38 14.11 -9.24 13.02
CA ALA A 38 14.26 -10.29 14.00
C ALA A 38 13.12 -11.31 13.85
N THR A 39 13.44 -12.59 14.05
CA THR A 39 12.44 -13.67 13.98
C THR A 39 11.89 -13.99 15.36
N TYR A 40 10.70 -14.60 15.42
CA TYR A 40 10.25 -15.24 16.66
C TYR A 40 11.26 -16.34 17.06
N THR A 41 11.59 -16.41 18.35
CA THR A 41 12.57 -17.38 18.87
C THR A 41 11.92 -18.70 19.29
N GLU A 42 10.64 -18.67 19.65
CA GLU A 42 9.89 -19.79 20.23
C GLU A 42 8.42 -19.75 19.77
N GLY A 43 7.69 -20.84 20.01
CA GLY A 43 6.27 -20.97 19.64
C GLY A 43 6.03 -21.45 18.21
N GLU A 44 4.77 -21.45 17.78
CA GLU A 44 4.34 -21.93 16.45
C GLU A 44 4.97 -21.11 15.30
N PHE A 45 5.27 -19.84 15.54
CA PHE A 45 5.83 -18.92 14.55
C PHE A 45 7.36 -18.84 14.61
N ALA A 46 8.04 -19.70 15.39
CA ALA A 46 9.50 -19.67 15.52
C ALA A 46 10.22 -19.71 14.16
N GLY A 47 11.19 -18.83 13.98
CA GLY A 47 11.93 -18.65 12.73
C GLY A 47 11.24 -17.77 11.69
N GLN A 48 9.97 -17.37 11.89
CA GLN A 48 9.30 -16.37 11.05
C GLN A 48 9.65 -14.95 11.50
N ALA A 49 9.71 -14.01 10.55
CA ALA A 49 9.95 -12.59 10.85
C ALA A 49 8.87 -12.03 11.79
N ASN A 50 9.29 -11.30 12.82
CA ASN A 50 8.39 -10.71 13.81
C ASN A 50 8.06 -9.26 13.40
N PRO A 51 6.77 -8.92 13.15
CA PRO A 51 6.35 -7.57 12.78
C PRO A 51 6.74 -6.52 13.82
N ALA A 52 6.89 -6.87 15.10
CA ALA A 52 7.32 -5.95 16.14
C ALA A 52 8.70 -5.31 15.89
N ASP A 53 9.57 -5.95 15.09
CA ASP A 53 10.89 -5.42 14.72
C ASP A 53 10.86 -4.48 13.51
N ILE A 54 9.69 -4.19 12.91
CA ILE A 54 9.60 -3.15 11.89
C ILE A 54 9.93 -1.81 12.55
N ARG A 55 10.90 -1.07 11.99
CA ARG A 55 11.38 0.22 12.49
C ARG A 55 10.98 1.32 11.52
N GLY A 56 10.87 2.56 11.98
CA GLY A 56 10.46 3.67 11.10
C GLY A 56 11.39 3.92 9.91
N SER A 57 12.64 3.46 9.98
CA SER A 57 13.59 3.51 8.85
C SER A 57 13.38 2.42 7.79
N TYR A 58 12.51 1.44 8.03
CA TYR A 58 12.14 0.43 7.05
C TYR A 58 11.32 1.10 5.95
N THR A 59 11.59 0.74 4.71
CA THR A 59 10.71 1.05 3.59
C THR A 59 9.68 -0.05 3.39
N PHE A 60 8.64 0.21 2.59
CA PHE A 60 7.72 -0.86 2.21
C PHE A 60 8.43 -1.98 1.43
N GLY A 61 9.51 -1.70 0.71
CA GLY A 61 10.36 -2.73 0.11
C GLY A 61 11.09 -3.60 1.14
N ASP A 62 11.54 -3.01 2.26
CA ASP A 62 12.10 -3.78 3.37
C ASP A 62 11.02 -4.67 4.01
N VAL A 63 9.80 -4.16 4.19
CA VAL A 63 8.68 -4.95 4.71
C VAL A 63 8.31 -6.08 3.74
N GLU A 64 8.27 -5.82 2.44
CA GLU A 64 8.04 -6.84 1.42
C GLU A 64 9.07 -7.97 1.49
N LYS A 65 10.36 -7.60 1.56
CA LYS A 65 11.45 -8.57 1.64
C LYS A 65 11.38 -9.46 2.90
N ASN A 66 10.99 -8.88 4.04
CA ASN A 66 10.98 -9.60 5.31
C ASN A 66 9.70 -10.38 5.56
N PHE A 67 8.56 -9.92 5.04
CA PHE A 67 7.23 -10.42 5.40
C PHE A 67 6.39 -10.91 4.22
N GLY A 68 6.87 -10.75 2.98
CA GLY A 68 6.21 -11.23 1.76
C GLY A 68 4.98 -10.44 1.34
N ILE A 69 4.76 -9.25 1.90
CA ILE A 69 3.63 -8.38 1.55
C ILE A 69 4.09 -7.37 0.50
N PRO A 70 3.53 -7.37 -0.74
CA PRO A 70 4.00 -6.47 -1.79
C PRO A 70 3.92 -5.00 -1.37
N ALA A 71 4.95 -4.21 -1.69
CA ALA A 71 5.00 -2.79 -1.36
C ALA A 71 3.81 -2.01 -1.93
N VAL A 72 3.28 -2.44 -3.08
CA VAL A 72 2.05 -1.88 -3.69
C VAL A 72 0.82 -2.11 -2.80
N VAL A 73 0.73 -3.27 -2.13
CA VAL A 73 -0.36 -3.56 -1.18
C VAL A 73 -0.23 -2.67 0.06
N LEU A 74 0.98 -2.45 0.56
CA LEU A 74 1.24 -1.52 1.66
C LEU A 74 0.88 -0.09 1.26
N ALA A 75 1.29 0.38 0.08
CA ALA A 75 0.90 1.69 -0.43
C ALA A 75 -0.62 1.83 -0.54
N GLN A 76 -1.33 0.82 -1.04
CA GLN A 76 -2.79 0.83 -1.08
C GLN A 76 -3.40 0.90 0.33
N ALA A 77 -2.90 0.07 1.26
CA ALA A 77 -3.37 0.02 2.64
C ALA A 77 -3.25 1.39 3.32
N PHE A 78 -2.14 2.09 3.10
CA PHE A 78 -1.87 3.38 3.71
C PHE A 78 -2.24 4.59 2.84
N ASN A 79 -2.94 4.39 1.72
CA ASN A 79 -3.35 5.42 0.77
C ASN A 79 -2.19 6.29 0.24
N ILE A 80 -1.07 5.64 -0.07
CA ILE A 80 0.14 6.27 -0.60
C ILE A 80 0.11 6.21 -2.12
N GLN A 81 0.20 7.37 -2.76
CA GLN A 81 0.31 7.48 -4.21
C GLN A 81 1.75 7.80 -4.60
N THR A 82 2.44 6.80 -5.13
CA THR A 82 3.82 6.93 -5.61
C THR A 82 4.08 5.92 -6.73
N GLU A 83 4.95 6.28 -7.67
CA GLU A 83 5.41 5.38 -8.73
C GLU A 83 6.34 4.30 -8.19
N ASN A 84 6.97 4.52 -7.03
CA ASN A 84 7.89 3.57 -6.41
C ASN A 84 7.54 3.29 -4.94
N PRO A 85 6.52 2.46 -4.67
CA PRO A 85 6.14 2.11 -3.30
C PRO A 85 7.27 1.53 -2.46
N ALA A 86 8.20 0.79 -3.09
CA ALA A 86 9.25 0.08 -2.38
C ALA A 86 10.24 1.01 -1.65
N THR A 87 10.35 2.28 -2.05
CA THR A 87 11.25 3.27 -1.43
C THR A 87 10.59 4.07 -0.31
N PHE A 88 9.26 4.02 -0.19
CA PHE A 88 8.52 4.80 0.81
C PHE A 88 8.82 4.32 2.23
N ALA A 89 9.20 5.23 3.14
CA ALA A 89 9.60 4.87 4.50
C ALA A 89 8.41 4.86 5.48
N ALA A 90 8.34 3.84 6.35
CA ALA A 90 7.23 3.67 7.29
C ALA A 90 7.01 4.89 8.21
N LYS A 91 8.08 5.60 8.60
CA LYS A 91 8.00 6.82 9.40
C LYS A 91 7.33 8.01 8.68
N GLU A 92 7.29 8.02 7.36
CA GLU A 92 6.70 9.13 6.59
C GLU A 92 5.17 9.16 6.72
N LEU A 93 4.56 8.05 7.13
CA LEU A 93 3.13 7.98 7.45
C LEU A 93 2.73 8.98 8.54
N GLU A 94 3.58 9.21 9.54
CA GLU A 94 3.29 10.16 10.63
C GLU A 94 3.14 11.59 10.11
N THR A 95 3.80 11.91 8.98
CA THR A 95 3.64 13.22 8.32
C THR A 95 2.34 13.28 7.52
N ILE A 96 2.01 12.21 6.80
CA ILE A 96 0.80 12.15 5.95
C ILE A 96 -0.48 12.15 6.79
N TYR A 97 -0.44 11.51 7.95
CA TYR A 97 -1.57 11.41 8.88
C TYR A 97 -1.43 12.39 10.06
N ALA A 98 -0.64 13.46 9.94
CA ALA A 98 -0.43 14.42 11.01
C ALA A 98 -1.73 15.13 11.47
N GLU A 99 -2.74 15.21 10.59
CA GLU A 99 -4.05 15.79 10.90
C GLU A 99 -5.06 14.76 11.45
N SER A 100 -4.69 13.48 11.50
CA SER A 100 -5.51 12.43 12.11
C SER A 100 -5.59 12.64 13.62
N GLU A 101 -6.76 12.36 14.21
CA GLU A 101 -6.93 12.36 15.67
C GLU A 101 -6.03 11.33 16.36
N PHE A 102 -5.79 10.20 15.68
CA PHE A 102 -4.95 9.12 16.17
C PHE A 102 -3.74 8.89 15.26
N GLU A 103 -2.63 8.49 15.88
CA GLU A 103 -1.36 8.27 15.19
C GLU A 103 -1.47 7.12 14.18
N VAL A 104 -1.10 7.41 12.92
CA VAL A 104 -0.84 6.40 11.90
C VAL A 104 0.62 6.49 11.50
N GLY A 105 1.38 5.44 11.80
CA GLY A 105 2.83 5.48 11.72
C GLY A 105 3.44 4.10 11.63
N THR A 106 4.65 3.95 12.16
CA THR A 106 5.37 2.67 12.16
C THR A 106 4.56 1.58 12.86
N ALA A 107 3.89 1.89 13.98
CA ALA A 107 3.07 0.94 14.72
C ALA A 107 1.90 0.40 13.90
N SER A 108 1.27 1.25 13.10
CA SER A 108 0.22 0.87 12.15
C SER A 108 0.72 -0.13 11.11
N VAL A 109 1.95 0.05 10.60
CA VAL A 109 2.57 -0.93 9.68
C VAL A 109 2.77 -2.27 10.38
N ARG A 110 3.23 -2.29 11.64
CA ARG A 110 3.39 -3.53 12.43
C ARG A 110 2.06 -4.27 12.55
N LEU A 111 1.01 -3.56 12.92
CA LEU A 111 -0.33 -4.11 13.09
C LEU A 111 -0.87 -4.68 11.76
N PHE A 112 -0.77 -3.92 10.68
CA PHE A 112 -1.22 -4.36 9.36
C PHE A 112 -0.49 -5.64 8.92
N VAL A 113 0.84 -5.67 9.03
CA VAL A 113 1.64 -6.83 8.63
C VAL A 113 1.29 -8.06 9.48
N ALA A 114 1.12 -7.87 10.79
CA ALA A 114 0.73 -8.95 11.69
C ALA A 114 -0.63 -9.54 11.30
N PHE A 115 -1.66 -8.71 11.15
CA PHE A 115 -3.01 -9.17 10.83
C PHE A 115 -3.09 -9.76 9.41
N TYR A 116 -2.36 -9.18 8.45
CA TYR A 116 -2.35 -9.65 7.07
C TYR A 116 -1.77 -11.07 6.94
N ASN A 117 -0.74 -11.38 7.72
CA ASN A 117 -0.07 -12.69 7.71
C ASN A 117 -0.58 -13.64 8.81
N GLY A 118 -1.53 -13.23 9.65
CA GLY A 118 -2.02 -14.03 10.78
C GLY A 118 -0.97 -14.24 11.87
N LEU A 119 -0.05 -13.29 12.05
CA LEU A 119 1.02 -13.33 13.04
C LEU A 119 0.59 -12.67 14.36
N PRO A 120 1.13 -13.11 15.51
CA PRO A 120 0.81 -12.53 16.80
C PRO A 120 1.44 -11.15 16.96
N ILE A 121 0.67 -10.21 17.50
CA ILE A 121 1.13 -8.88 17.90
C ILE A 121 0.46 -8.45 19.20
N ASP A 122 1.18 -7.69 20.01
CA ASP A 122 0.65 -7.11 21.24
C ASP A 122 -0.29 -5.94 20.92
N ILE A 123 -1.60 -6.18 21.05
CA ILE A 123 -2.66 -5.18 20.85
C ILE A 123 -3.04 -4.45 22.15
N SER A 124 -2.29 -4.63 23.24
CA SER A 124 -2.52 -3.88 24.49
C SER A 124 -2.18 -2.39 24.37
N THR A 125 -1.40 -2.03 23.35
CA THR A 125 -1.15 -0.65 22.96
C THR A 125 -2.08 -0.29 21.81
N ASP A 126 -2.73 0.87 21.90
CA ASP A 126 -3.61 1.35 20.84
C ASP A 126 -2.80 1.64 19.57
N MET A 127 -3.16 0.95 18.50
CA MET A 127 -2.54 1.08 17.18
C MET A 127 -3.64 1.24 16.16
N TYR A 128 -3.64 2.37 15.46
CA TYR A 128 -4.71 2.71 14.53
C TYR A 128 -4.30 2.38 13.10
N LEU A 129 -5.26 1.93 12.30
CA LEU A 129 -5.10 1.71 10.88
C LEU A 129 -5.96 2.70 10.07
N PRO A 130 -5.50 3.11 8.88
CA PRO A 130 -6.37 3.80 7.95
C PRO A 130 -7.48 2.88 7.42
N GLN A 131 -8.61 3.46 7.01
CA GLN A 131 -9.77 2.73 6.48
C GLN A 131 -9.41 1.76 5.35
N ASN A 132 -8.58 2.19 4.39
CA ASN A 132 -8.09 1.32 3.31
C ASN A 132 -7.37 0.05 3.84
N ALA A 133 -6.54 0.18 4.87
CA ALA A 133 -5.84 -0.94 5.48
C ALA A 133 -6.82 -1.90 6.16
N ALA A 134 -7.78 -1.37 6.91
CA ALA A 134 -8.82 -2.16 7.56
C ALA A 134 -9.66 -2.93 6.52
N ASP A 135 -10.03 -2.30 5.40
CA ASP A 135 -10.84 -2.92 4.36
C ASP A 135 -10.07 -4.02 3.60
N LEU A 136 -8.77 -3.87 3.39
CA LEU A 136 -7.93 -4.94 2.86
C LEU A 136 -7.85 -6.13 3.83
N LEU A 137 -7.76 -5.89 5.13
CA LEU A 137 -7.70 -6.94 6.15
C LEU A 137 -9.02 -7.68 6.32
N LYS A 138 -10.18 -7.05 6.11
CA LYS A 138 -11.50 -7.73 6.17
C LYS A 138 -11.66 -8.85 5.14
N ASN A 139 -10.88 -8.83 4.06
CA ASN A 139 -10.85 -9.92 3.07
C ASN A 139 -9.90 -11.06 3.48
N ARG A 140 -9.29 -10.99 4.66
CA ARG A 140 -8.40 -12.00 5.24
C ARG A 140 -9.12 -12.80 6.32
N ASN A 141 -8.49 -13.89 6.72
CA ASN A 141 -9.02 -14.79 7.73
C ASN A 141 -8.68 -14.29 9.14
N LEU A 142 -9.33 -13.19 9.55
CA LEU A 142 -9.12 -12.57 10.85
C LEU A 142 -9.81 -13.37 11.97
N THR A 143 -9.26 -13.32 13.17
CA THR A 143 -9.97 -13.80 14.37
C THR A 143 -11.12 -12.84 14.70
N ALA A 144 -12.07 -13.29 15.53
CA ALA A 144 -13.16 -12.43 15.99
C ALA A 144 -12.64 -11.21 16.77
N GLU A 145 -11.58 -11.40 17.56
CA GLU A 145 -10.92 -10.33 18.31
C GLU A 145 -10.25 -9.31 17.39
N GLN A 146 -9.53 -9.76 16.35
CA GLN A 146 -8.91 -8.87 15.36
C GLN A 146 -9.96 -8.07 14.58
N SER A 147 -11.06 -8.71 14.18
CA SER A 147 -12.17 -8.02 13.50
C SER A 147 -12.78 -6.93 14.38
N ALA A 148 -13.07 -7.24 15.65
CA ALA A 148 -13.58 -6.26 16.61
C ALA A 148 -12.58 -5.12 16.87
N TYR A 149 -11.28 -5.43 16.95
CA TYR A 149 -10.24 -4.42 17.12
C TYR A 149 -10.22 -3.43 15.95
N LEU A 150 -10.36 -3.89 14.71
CA LEU A 150 -10.41 -3.02 13.52
C LEU A 150 -11.63 -2.09 13.53
N GLU A 151 -12.78 -2.52 14.05
CA GLU A 151 -13.98 -1.69 14.09
C GLU A 151 -13.81 -0.43 14.96
N SER A 152 -13.00 -0.50 16.03
CA SER A 152 -12.76 0.64 16.92
C SER A 152 -11.43 1.36 16.69
N HIS A 153 -10.46 0.76 15.97
CA HIS A 153 -9.11 1.30 15.75
C HIS A 153 -8.85 1.62 14.28
N THR A 154 -9.83 2.24 13.63
CA THR A 154 -9.73 2.69 12.25
C THR A 154 -9.91 4.21 12.16
N VAL A 155 -9.06 4.87 11.37
CA VAL A 155 -9.16 6.30 11.07
C VAL A 155 -9.50 6.54 9.60
N SER A 156 -10.06 7.71 9.32
CA SER A 156 -10.33 8.13 7.93
C SER A 156 -9.02 8.32 7.17
N ASN A 157 -9.02 7.95 5.89
CA ASN A 157 -7.90 8.25 5.02
C ASN A 157 -7.84 9.76 4.72
N PRO A 158 -6.64 10.38 4.71
CA PRO A 158 -6.48 11.73 4.20
C PRO A 158 -6.83 11.76 2.71
N ALA A 159 -7.23 12.93 2.21
CA ALA A 159 -7.30 13.17 0.77
C ALA A 159 -5.97 12.74 0.16
N ALA A 160 -6.01 11.97 -0.93
CA ALA A 160 -4.86 11.20 -1.39
C ALA A 160 -3.60 12.07 -1.48
N ALA A 161 -2.62 11.76 -0.64
CA ALA A 161 -1.33 12.46 -0.63
C ALA A 161 -0.53 11.96 -1.84
N SER A 162 -0.63 12.69 -2.95
CA SER A 162 0.25 12.51 -4.10
C SER A 162 1.64 13.03 -3.73
N ASP A 163 2.67 12.17 -3.81
CA ASP A 163 4.07 12.61 -3.81
C ASP A 163 4.48 13.09 -5.22
N SER A 164 3.67 14.00 -5.78
CA SER A 164 4.03 14.81 -6.94
C SER A 164 4.15 16.24 -6.48
N PRO A 165 5.21 16.98 -6.89
CA PRO A 165 5.32 18.38 -6.54
C PRO A 165 4.05 19.11 -7.01
N GLU A 166 3.48 19.86 -6.08
CA GLU A 166 2.31 20.72 -6.22
C GLU A 166 2.49 21.62 -7.45
N VAL A 167 1.84 21.26 -8.56
CA VAL A 167 1.63 22.17 -9.68
C VAL A 167 0.36 22.95 -9.43
N ASP A 168 0.57 24.20 -9.03
CA ASP A 168 -0.35 25.33 -8.98
C ASP A 168 -1.47 25.25 -10.06
N PRO A 169 -2.76 25.20 -9.69
CA PRO A 169 -3.84 25.13 -10.65
C PRO A 169 -4.22 26.53 -11.15
N ALA A 170 -3.52 27.02 -12.18
CA ALA A 170 -3.99 28.16 -12.99
C ALA A 170 -3.56 28.06 -14.46
N GLN A 171 -4.53 28.28 -15.36
CA GLN A 171 -4.47 28.30 -16.85
C GLN A 171 -4.57 26.91 -17.51
N THR A 172 -5.77 26.38 -17.81
CA THR A 172 -6.74 26.76 -18.86
C THR A 172 -6.20 26.73 -20.30
N ALA A 173 -6.80 25.81 -21.06
CA ALA A 173 -7.04 25.79 -22.52
C ALA A 173 -5.95 25.29 -23.49
N GLU A 174 -6.31 24.13 -24.09
CA GLU A 174 -6.55 24.00 -25.54
C GLU A 174 -5.37 23.65 -26.46
N SER A 175 -5.26 22.36 -26.81
CA SER A 175 -5.50 21.83 -28.18
C SER A 175 -5.01 20.38 -28.32
N ALA A 176 -5.91 19.49 -28.73
CA ALA A 176 -5.59 18.30 -29.53
C ALA A 176 -5.64 18.68 -31.03
N PRO A 177 -5.30 17.82 -32.01
CA PRO A 177 -4.68 16.48 -32.01
C PRO A 177 -3.32 16.55 -32.79
N GLU A 178 -2.52 15.52 -33.12
CA GLU A 178 -2.82 14.31 -33.91
C GLU A 178 -1.51 13.51 -34.14
N ALA A 179 -1.63 12.18 -33.94
CA ALA A 179 -1.06 11.02 -34.65
C ALA A 179 0.39 10.87 -35.19
N GLU A 180 0.70 9.57 -35.35
CA GLU A 180 1.77 8.84 -36.09
C GLU A 180 3.10 8.58 -35.35
N ALA A 181 3.27 7.37 -34.78
CA ALA A 181 3.70 6.11 -35.41
C ALA A 181 5.21 6.13 -35.76
N THR A 182 6.08 5.28 -35.19
CA THR A 182 6.12 3.83 -35.45
C THR A 182 7.17 3.11 -34.57
N GLN A 183 6.73 2.00 -33.97
CA GLN A 183 7.32 0.64 -33.96
C GLN A 183 8.71 0.30 -33.41
N GLY A 184 8.71 -0.77 -32.59
CA GLY A 184 9.86 -1.62 -32.26
C GLY A 184 9.74 -2.40 -30.93
N THR A 185 8.67 -3.20 -30.68
CA THR A 185 8.65 -4.70 -30.56
C THR A 185 9.51 -5.29 -29.42
N VAL A 186 9.15 -6.25 -28.55
CA VAL A 186 8.13 -7.36 -28.42
C VAL A 186 8.07 -7.65 -26.88
N THR A 187 6.97 -7.95 -26.16
CA THR A 187 6.15 -9.20 -26.11
C THR A 187 5.09 -8.98 -25.01
N THR A 188 3.79 -8.86 -25.30
CA THR A 188 2.76 -9.94 -25.36
C THR A 188 2.52 -10.67 -24.03
N GLU A 189 1.47 -10.26 -23.30
CA GLU A 189 0.35 -11.16 -22.93
C GLU A 189 -0.96 -10.36 -23.02
N ALA A 190 -1.81 -10.79 -23.96
CA ALA A 190 -3.20 -10.42 -24.05
C ALA A 190 -4.01 -11.47 -23.29
N SER A 191 -4.74 -11.05 -22.25
CA SER A 191 -5.85 -11.82 -21.71
C SER A 191 -7.15 -11.14 -22.13
N THR A 192 -7.77 -11.71 -23.15
CA THR A 192 -9.10 -11.42 -23.66
C THR A 192 -10.18 -11.91 -22.69
N GLU A 193 -10.24 -11.32 -21.50
CA GLU A 193 -11.36 -11.53 -20.58
C GLU A 193 -12.21 -10.26 -20.54
N ARG A 194 -13.21 -10.17 -21.43
CA ARG A 194 -14.28 -9.15 -21.38
C ARG A 194 -15.23 -9.46 -20.22
N LEU A 195 -14.71 -9.41 -18.99
CA LEU A 195 -15.47 -9.77 -17.79
C LEU A 195 -15.92 -8.50 -17.05
N VAL A 196 -17.24 -8.35 -16.85
CA VAL A 196 -17.83 -7.26 -16.09
C VAL A 196 -17.48 -7.43 -14.61
N LYS A 197 -16.56 -6.61 -14.12
CA LYS A 197 -16.10 -6.57 -12.71
C LYS A 197 -16.66 -5.34 -12.01
N GLY A 198 -16.51 -5.27 -10.69
CA GLY A 198 -16.96 -4.10 -9.91
C GLY A 198 -16.28 -2.78 -10.28
N LYS A 199 -15.18 -2.82 -11.05
CA LYS A 199 -14.48 -1.64 -11.59
C LYS A 199 -14.89 -1.28 -13.03
N THR A 200 -15.71 -2.10 -13.67
CA THR A 200 -16.08 -1.91 -15.07
C THR A 200 -16.97 -0.68 -15.22
N SER A 201 -16.58 0.20 -16.14
CA SER A 201 -17.34 1.41 -16.47
C SER A 201 -18.36 1.12 -17.56
N PHE A 202 -19.36 1.98 -17.66
CA PHE A 202 -20.32 1.95 -18.76
C PHE A 202 -19.65 2.15 -20.13
N GLN A 203 -18.58 2.95 -20.19
CA GLN A 203 -17.76 3.14 -21.39
C GLN A 203 -17.09 1.84 -21.81
N GLU A 204 -16.51 1.07 -20.88
CA GLU A 204 -15.89 -0.22 -21.20
C GLU A 204 -16.91 -1.20 -21.79
N ILE A 205 -18.15 -1.19 -21.30
CA ILE A 205 -19.23 -2.06 -21.82
C ILE A 205 -19.69 -1.62 -23.22
N LEU A 206 -19.76 -0.31 -23.48
CA LEU A 206 -20.00 0.24 -24.82
C LEU A 206 -18.86 -0.14 -25.78
N ASP A 207 -17.61 -0.03 -25.32
CA ASP A 207 -16.41 -0.38 -26.08
C ASP A 207 -16.35 -1.90 -26.38
N TRP A 208 -17.00 -2.72 -25.55
CA TRP A 208 -17.16 -4.16 -25.77
C TRP A 208 -18.33 -4.52 -26.69
N GLY A 209 -19.09 -3.53 -27.18
CA GLY A 209 -20.10 -3.70 -28.23
C GLY A 209 -21.54 -3.85 -27.74
N VAL A 210 -21.82 -3.64 -26.45
CA VAL A 210 -23.20 -3.59 -25.96
C VAL A 210 -23.76 -2.19 -26.22
N SER A 211 -24.90 -2.07 -26.89
CA SER A 211 -25.49 -0.75 -27.17
C SER A 211 -26.11 -0.12 -25.93
N GLN A 212 -26.15 1.21 -25.90
CA GLN A 212 -26.77 1.97 -24.81
C GLN A 212 -28.23 1.54 -24.55
N GLU A 213 -29.03 1.27 -25.59
CA GLU A 213 -30.43 0.87 -25.39
C GLU A 213 -30.56 -0.46 -24.64
N VAL A 214 -29.64 -1.39 -24.86
CA VAL A 214 -29.60 -2.69 -24.18
C VAL A 214 -29.22 -2.51 -22.71
N ILE A 215 -28.24 -1.65 -22.43
CA ILE A 215 -27.83 -1.32 -21.04
C ILE A 215 -29.00 -0.68 -20.29
N GLU A 216 -29.73 0.25 -20.93
CA GLU A 216 -30.91 0.90 -20.35
C GLU A 216 -32.06 -0.08 -20.11
N GLN A 217 -32.27 -1.05 -21.02
CA GLN A 217 -33.26 -2.09 -20.87
C GLN A 217 -32.93 -3.05 -19.71
N ILE A 218 -31.66 -3.39 -19.51
CA ILE A 218 -31.20 -4.25 -18.41
C ILE A 218 -31.35 -3.54 -17.06
N MET A 219 -31.04 -2.25 -17.00
CA MET A 219 -31.14 -1.46 -15.77
C MET A 219 -32.55 -0.95 -15.49
N GLY A 220 -33.44 -0.94 -16.49
CA GLY A 220 -34.77 -0.34 -16.41
C GLY A 220 -34.77 1.18 -16.22
N MET A 221 -33.65 1.85 -16.52
CA MET A 221 -33.41 3.27 -16.27
C MET A 221 -32.47 3.86 -17.34
N PRO A 222 -32.54 5.19 -17.58
CA PRO A 222 -31.64 5.86 -18.52
C PRO A 222 -30.19 5.78 -18.06
N MET A 223 -29.30 5.58 -19.02
CA MET A 223 -27.87 5.37 -18.78
C MET A 223 -27.25 6.65 -18.18
N PRO A 224 -26.42 6.53 -17.13
CA PRO A 224 -25.71 7.68 -16.57
C PRO A 224 -24.51 8.06 -17.45
N ASN A 225 -23.65 8.94 -16.95
CA ASN A 225 -22.37 9.25 -17.60
C ASN A 225 -21.61 7.94 -17.94
N PRO A 226 -21.12 7.76 -19.19
CA PRO A 226 -20.36 6.58 -19.59
C PRO A 226 -19.11 6.31 -18.73
N LEU A 227 -18.55 7.33 -18.08
CA LEU A 227 -17.40 7.17 -17.20
C LEU A 227 -17.77 6.62 -15.80
N THR A 228 -19.06 6.51 -15.47
CA THR A 228 -19.52 5.96 -14.20
C THR A 228 -19.32 4.43 -14.16
N LYS A 229 -18.94 3.89 -13.00
CA LYS A 229 -18.82 2.45 -12.79
C LYS A 229 -20.19 1.81 -12.62
N VAL A 230 -20.38 0.65 -13.22
CA VAL A 230 -21.66 -0.10 -13.15
C VAL A 230 -22.04 -0.40 -11.70
N LYS A 231 -21.06 -0.82 -10.88
CA LYS A 231 -21.28 -1.14 -9.46
C LYS A 231 -21.71 0.08 -8.65
N ASP A 232 -21.06 1.22 -8.87
CA ASP A 232 -21.33 2.45 -8.14
C ASP A 232 -22.72 2.99 -8.49
N TYR A 233 -23.12 2.92 -9.77
CA TYR A 233 -24.46 3.30 -10.20
C TYR A 233 -25.55 2.36 -9.64
N CYS A 234 -25.30 1.05 -9.61
CA CYS A 234 -26.23 0.10 -9.01
C CYS A 234 -26.40 0.38 -7.51
N ALA A 235 -25.31 0.65 -6.79
CA ALA A 235 -25.35 1.01 -5.38
C ALA A 235 -26.11 2.32 -5.12
N GLU A 236 -25.91 3.34 -5.95
CA GLU A 236 -26.59 4.63 -5.84
C GLU A 236 -28.10 4.52 -6.07
N LYS A 237 -28.53 3.66 -7.00
CA LYS A 237 -29.96 3.48 -7.34
C LYS A 237 -30.64 2.35 -6.57
N GLY A 238 -29.93 1.69 -5.64
CA GLY A 238 -30.47 0.57 -4.86
C GLY A 238 -30.77 -0.68 -5.70
N LEU A 239 -30.04 -0.88 -6.79
CA LEU A 239 -30.15 -2.04 -7.66
C LEU A 239 -29.16 -3.14 -7.24
N ASP A 240 -29.57 -4.39 -7.46
CA ASP A 240 -28.71 -5.55 -7.20
C ASP A 240 -27.63 -5.69 -8.28
N PHE A 241 -26.38 -5.39 -7.91
CA PHE A 241 -25.25 -5.43 -8.83
C PHE A 241 -24.99 -6.83 -9.40
N GLU A 242 -25.17 -7.91 -8.64
CA GLU A 242 -24.89 -9.27 -9.13
C GLU A 242 -25.90 -9.69 -10.21
N THR A 243 -27.18 -9.30 -10.09
CA THR A 243 -28.21 -9.51 -11.10
C THR A 243 -27.91 -8.75 -12.38
N ILE A 244 -27.52 -7.47 -12.26
CA ILE A 244 -27.21 -6.61 -13.41
C ILE A 244 -25.91 -7.03 -14.09
N LYS A 245 -24.88 -7.37 -13.32
CA LYS A 245 -23.62 -7.91 -13.82
C LYS A 245 -23.83 -9.18 -14.64
N ALA A 246 -24.65 -10.11 -14.16
CA ALA A 246 -24.96 -11.33 -14.90
C ALA A 246 -25.65 -11.03 -16.24
N ALA A 247 -26.61 -10.11 -16.26
CA ALA A 247 -27.29 -9.70 -17.48
C ALA A 247 -26.36 -8.96 -18.47
N LEU A 248 -25.50 -8.06 -17.97
CA LEU A 248 -24.52 -7.34 -18.79
C LEU A 248 -23.45 -8.29 -19.34
N GLN A 249 -23.01 -9.27 -18.56
CA GLN A 249 -22.04 -10.27 -19.03
C GLN A 249 -22.59 -11.08 -20.22
N ILE A 250 -23.88 -11.45 -20.19
CA ILE A 250 -24.53 -12.17 -21.30
C ILE A 250 -24.50 -11.34 -22.60
N GLU A 251 -24.76 -10.04 -22.53
CA GLU A 251 -24.73 -9.17 -23.72
C GLU A 251 -23.30 -8.86 -24.17
N VAL A 252 -22.33 -8.74 -23.24
CA VAL A 252 -20.90 -8.60 -23.57
C VAL A 252 -20.37 -9.86 -24.27
N ASP A 253 -20.77 -11.05 -23.81
CA ASP A 253 -20.39 -12.33 -24.41
C ASP A 253 -21.00 -12.50 -25.81
N LYS A 254 -22.20 -11.93 -26.04
CA LYS A 254 -22.89 -11.94 -27.32
C LYS A 254 -22.35 -10.91 -28.32
N ALA A 255 -21.97 -9.73 -27.85
CA ALA A 255 -21.31 -8.69 -28.67
C ALA A 255 -19.87 -9.06 -29.04
N GLY A 256 -19.27 -10.00 -28.29
CA GLY A 256 -17.92 -10.47 -28.50
C GLY A 256 -17.72 -11.62 -29.48
N GLN A 257 -18.80 -12.21 -30.00
CA GLN A 257 -18.80 -13.23 -31.06
C GLN A 257 -18.99 -12.60 -32.44
#